data_AF-A0A0J8U1Q0-F1
#
_entry.id   AF-A0A0J8U1Q0-F1
#
_cell.length_a   1.000
_cell.length_b   1.000
_cell.length_c   1.000
_cell.angle_alpha   90.00
_cell.angle_beta   90.00
_cell.angle_gamma   90.00
#
_symmetry.space_group_name_H-M   'P 1'
#
loop_
_entity.id
_entity.type
_entity.pdbx_description
1 polymer ?
#
loop_
_entity_poly.entity_id
_entity_poly.type
_entity_poly.pdbx_seq_one_letter_code
_entity_poly.pdbx_strand_id
1 'polypeptide(L)'
;MFHHPSTACNEQNLNSVIVRPAQNEKIELQNAKFGQTYRIQGYAYDGGGCEVQRVEVSLDDGKTWLYCTRKFPEAPVRHGKKFWTWLFWHVDVEIAHLISAKSIAVRCFNVFKNTQPEKPVWNLMGMMNNCWYVVRTETINDENSGALCLNFQHPVEPGISKGGWLKPSAEVQMESIKHEVSAPQKQFTREEIEKHNKEGVCWIVINGKVYDATSVLSWHPGGKAAIMAHAGKVHADTTEEFESIHDDYAEQKLSECVIGVVTDKAKAFIKRQKEQAAKDAAAVSEKAGDIALNRRRWVPVKLIKTTHISEDTQSYKFALPEGAKSLGLHTGEHIQIGFHFLDRMVTRSYTPVRPILEEEKDGTFDLVVKSYFPSKDMPGGTISNILHELRPGEEIEIKGPMGEIHYLGHGKLRVDGKTLQFQNISLVLGGSAITPGWQLIKDILKSENPHDNTKIVLVDANKTEGDILLRDEMEKLMKEHPDQFKINHILSDPGKIWKGDTGFVTEDYLKTHCYPPAEWKRCSNMWSASDDCKGCVASPQELGI
;
A
#
# COMPACT_ATOMS: atom_id res chain seq x y z
N MET A 1 4.18 -26.25 -15.89
CA MET A 1 3.80 -25.96 -14.49
C MET A 1 2.44 -26.57 -14.09
N PHE A 2 1.43 -26.61 -14.97
CA PHE A 2 0.06 -27.10 -14.65
C PHE A 2 -0.26 -28.58 -14.96
N HIS A 3 0.73 -29.42 -15.30
CA HIS A 3 0.49 -30.84 -15.64
C HIS A 3 1.01 -31.83 -14.59
N HIS A 4 1.53 -31.33 -13.46
CA HIS A 4 1.98 -32.19 -12.37
C HIS A 4 0.77 -32.53 -11.49
N PRO A 5 0.53 -33.81 -11.11
CA PRO A 5 -0.62 -34.18 -10.29
C PRO A 5 -0.75 -33.40 -8.97
N SER A 6 0.38 -32.95 -8.40
CA SER A 6 0.39 -32.12 -7.19
C SER A 6 -0.07 -30.67 -7.41
N THR A 7 -0.22 -30.21 -8.66
CA THR A 7 -0.72 -28.87 -9.01
C THR A 7 -2.12 -28.89 -9.62
N ALA A 8 -2.76 -30.06 -9.71
CA ALA A 8 -4.13 -30.22 -10.20
C ALA A 8 -5.15 -29.79 -9.12
N CYS A 9 -5.95 -28.77 -9.41
CA CYS A 9 -7.07 -28.34 -8.57
C CYS A 9 -8.37 -28.94 -9.13
N ASN A 10 -8.83 -30.05 -8.54
CA ASN A 10 -9.94 -30.83 -9.09
C ASN A 10 -11.32 -30.25 -8.71
N GLU A 11 -11.53 -29.89 -7.44
CA GLU A 11 -12.79 -29.29 -6.99
C GLU A 11 -12.57 -28.35 -5.81
N GLN A 12 -13.02 -27.11 -5.94
CA GLN A 12 -12.83 -26.11 -4.90
C GLN A 12 -13.86 -26.23 -3.78
N ASN A 13 -13.45 -25.98 -2.53
CA ASN A 13 -14.17 -26.36 -1.32
C ASN A 13 -15.11 -25.28 -0.76
N LEU A 14 -16.11 -25.72 0.00
CA LEU A 14 -17.07 -24.87 0.71
C LEU A 14 -16.46 -24.37 2.02
N ASN A 15 -16.41 -23.06 2.24
CA ASN A 15 -15.80 -22.45 3.42
C ASN A 15 -16.73 -21.43 4.10
N SER A 16 -16.60 -21.33 5.42
CA SER A 16 -17.20 -20.29 6.26
C SER A 16 -16.17 -19.78 7.26
N VAL A 17 -16.09 -18.46 7.45
CA VAL A 17 -15.09 -17.79 8.27
C VAL A 17 -15.77 -16.77 9.17
N ILE A 18 -15.35 -16.71 10.44
CA ILE A 18 -15.74 -15.67 11.40
C ILE A 18 -14.78 -14.49 11.25
N VAL A 19 -15.31 -13.28 11.13
CA VAL A 19 -14.53 -12.03 11.10
C VAL A 19 -14.79 -11.13 12.30
N ARG A 20 -15.96 -11.27 12.93
CA ARG A 20 -16.23 -10.71 14.26
C ARG A 20 -16.80 -11.77 15.19
N PRO A 21 -16.29 -11.89 16.42
CA PRO A 21 -15.25 -11.04 17.03
C PRO A 21 -13.90 -11.15 16.32
N ALA A 22 -13.13 -10.05 16.33
CA ALA A 22 -11.83 -9.97 15.66
C ALA A 22 -10.72 -10.61 16.50
N GLN A 23 -9.56 -10.83 15.88
CA GLN A 23 -8.38 -11.35 16.59
C GLN A 23 -8.00 -10.45 17.76
N ASN A 24 -7.95 -11.04 18.94
CA ASN A 24 -7.68 -10.39 20.22
C ASN A 24 -8.65 -9.24 20.55
N GLU A 25 -9.85 -9.24 19.96
CA GLU A 25 -10.93 -8.38 20.43
C GLU A 25 -11.24 -8.73 21.88
N LYS A 26 -11.47 -7.70 22.70
CA LYS A 26 -11.74 -7.85 24.14
C LYS A 26 -13.10 -7.26 24.47
N ILE A 27 -13.90 -8.02 25.20
CA ILE A 27 -15.12 -7.53 25.84
C ILE A 27 -14.86 -7.48 27.34
N GLU A 28 -14.80 -6.27 27.90
CA GLU A 28 -14.73 -6.08 29.35
C GLU A 28 -15.98 -6.64 30.02
N LEU A 29 -15.80 -7.54 30.98
CA LEU A 29 -16.92 -8.20 31.64
C LEU A 29 -17.79 -7.24 32.45
N GLN A 30 -17.23 -6.14 32.93
CA GLN A 30 -17.98 -5.06 33.60
C GLN A 30 -18.99 -4.36 32.67
N ASN A 31 -18.71 -4.35 31.37
CA ASN A 31 -19.57 -3.72 30.37
C ASN A 31 -20.63 -4.67 29.83
N ALA A 32 -20.58 -5.96 30.18
CA ALA A 32 -21.53 -6.98 29.76
C ALA A 32 -22.85 -6.86 30.54
N LYS A 33 -23.78 -6.02 30.07
CA LYS A 33 -25.09 -5.86 30.69
C LYS A 33 -26.06 -6.96 30.26
N PHE A 34 -26.97 -7.35 31.15
CA PHE A 34 -28.06 -8.27 30.82
C PHE A 34 -28.91 -7.72 29.66
N GLY A 35 -29.24 -8.58 28.69
CA GLY A 35 -29.97 -8.20 27.47
C GLY A 35 -29.11 -7.49 26.41
N GLN A 36 -27.82 -7.24 26.66
CA GLN A 36 -26.94 -6.70 25.64
C GLN A 36 -26.52 -7.80 24.66
N THR A 37 -26.71 -7.53 23.38
CA THR A 37 -26.36 -8.44 22.30
C THR A 37 -25.01 -8.07 21.67
N TYR A 38 -24.30 -9.07 21.21
CA TYR A 38 -23.09 -8.97 20.40
C TYR A 38 -23.34 -9.60 19.03
N ARG A 39 -22.88 -8.92 17.97
CA ARG A 39 -23.02 -9.39 16.59
C ARG A 39 -21.81 -10.23 16.18
N ILE A 40 -22.00 -11.54 16.10
CA ILE A 40 -21.06 -12.45 15.44
C ILE A 40 -21.31 -12.35 13.94
N GLN A 41 -20.26 -12.17 13.14
CA GLN A 41 -20.42 -12.07 11.68
C GLN A 41 -19.19 -12.58 10.93
N GLY A 42 -19.39 -12.82 9.64
CA GLY A 42 -18.40 -13.44 8.79
C GLY A 42 -18.81 -13.50 7.33
N TYR A 43 -18.06 -14.29 6.58
CA TYR A 43 -18.39 -14.62 5.20
C TYR A 43 -18.35 -16.12 4.98
N ALA A 44 -19.00 -16.58 3.92
CA ALA A 44 -18.95 -17.94 3.42
C ALA A 44 -18.89 -17.93 1.90
N TYR A 45 -18.28 -18.95 1.30
CA TYR A 45 -18.25 -19.12 -0.15
C TYR A 45 -18.09 -20.59 -0.50
N ASP A 46 -18.61 -20.97 -1.67
CA ASP A 46 -18.39 -22.29 -2.25
C ASP A 46 -17.45 -22.14 -3.45
N GLY A 47 -16.24 -22.69 -3.34
CA GLY A 47 -15.27 -22.64 -4.43
C GLY A 47 -15.75 -23.37 -5.69
N GLY A 48 -16.58 -24.41 -5.55
CA GLY A 48 -17.25 -25.07 -6.69
C GLY A 48 -18.27 -24.17 -7.38
N GLY A 49 -18.55 -22.99 -6.81
CA GLY A 49 -19.42 -21.95 -7.31
C GLY A 49 -20.90 -22.23 -7.10
N CYS A 50 -21.22 -23.17 -6.22
CA CYS A 50 -22.60 -23.44 -5.82
C CYS A 50 -23.10 -22.35 -4.87
N GLU A 51 -24.42 -22.19 -4.76
CA GLU A 51 -24.99 -21.24 -3.82
C GLU A 51 -24.83 -21.76 -2.38
N VAL A 52 -24.35 -20.90 -1.48
CA VAL A 52 -24.36 -21.16 -0.03
C VAL A 52 -25.75 -20.85 0.48
N GLN A 53 -26.51 -21.88 0.88
CA GLN A 53 -27.90 -21.71 1.31
C GLN A 53 -28.04 -21.40 2.80
N ARG A 54 -27.11 -21.90 3.62
CA ARG A 54 -27.24 -21.86 5.07
C ARG A 54 -25.89 -21.64 5.73
N VAL A 55 -25.89 -20.81 6.76
CA VAL A 55 -24.74 -20.62 7.67
C VAL A 55 -25.28 -20.72 9.09
N GLU A 56 -24.56 -21.44 9.93
CA GLU A 56 -24.94 -21.70 11.32
C GLU A 56 -23.75 -21.49 12.25
N VAL A 57 -24.01 -20.94 13.44
CA VAL A 57 -23.02 -20.70 14.49
C VAL A 57 -23.36 -21.52 15.72
N SER A 58 -22.35 -22.12 16.34
CA SER A 58 -22.43 -22.85 17.60
C SER A 58 -21.63 -22.14 18.67
N LEU A 59 -22.17 -22.09 19.90
CA LEU A 59 -21.49 -21.58 21.11
C LEU A 59 -21.15 -22.68 22.12
N ASP A 60 -21.42 -23.95 21.78
CA ASP A 60 -21.31 -25.09 22.70
C ASP A 60 -20.58 -26.29 22.06
N ASP A 61 -19.56 -26.00 21.26
CA ASP A 61 -18.72 -26.99 20.56
C ASP A 61 -19.50 -27.92 19.61
N GLY A 62 -20.56 -27.41 18.98
CA GLY A 62 -21.30 -28.05 17.91
C GLY A 62 -22.54 -28.84 18.36
N LYS A 63 -22.92 -28.74 19.64
CA LYS A 63 -24.11 -29.43 20.17
C LYS A 63 -25.39 -28.76 19.71
N THR A 64 -25.42 -27.43 19.66
CA THR A 64 -26.54 -26.62 19.16
C THR A 64 -26.07 -25.60 18.13
N TRP A 65 -26.99 -25.20 17.24
CA TRP A 65 -26.68 -24.38 16.08
C TRP A 65 -27.71 -23.27 15.90
N LEU A 66 -27.23 -22.04 15.91
CA LEU A 66 -27.99 -20.82 15.66
C LEU A 66 -27.96 -20.49 14.17
N TYR A 67 -29.13 -20.23 13.58
CA TYR A 67 -29.23 -19.83 12.19
C TYR A 67 -28.76 -18.38 12.01
N CYS A 68 -27.91 -18.16 11.01
CA CYS A 68 -27.45 -16.81 10.68
C CYS A 68 -28.39 -16.11 9.68
N THR A 69 -28.51 -14.80 9.82
CA THR A 69 -28.99 -13.91 8.76
C THR A 69 -27.90 -13.82 7.69
N ARG A 70 -28.30 -13.81 6.42
CA ARG A 70 -27.39 -13.90 5.26
C ARG A 70 -27.78 -12.86 4.22
N LYS A 71 -26.81 -12.23 3.59
CA LYS A 71 -27.02 -11.35 2.43
C LYS A 71 -26.67 -12.12 1.16
N PHE A 72 -27.69 -12.56 0.44
CA PHE A 72 -27.52 -13.32 -0.79
C PHE A 72 -27.10 -12.42 -1.96
N PRO A 73 -26.26 -12.91 -2.88
CA PRO A 73 -26.06 -12.28 -4.18
C PRO A 73 -27.37 -12.32 -4.99
N GLU A 74 -27.69 -11.23 -5.70
CA GLU A 74 -28.95 -11.12 -6.46
C GLU A 74 -29.01 -12.09 -7.66
N ALA A 75 -27.86 -12.45 -8.22
CA ALA A 75 -27.73 -13.40 -9.33
C ALA A 75 -26.38 -14.11 -9.30
N PRO A 76 -26.24 -15.27 -9.98
CA PRO A 76 -24.95 -15.92 -10.18
C PRO A 76 -23.99 -15.00 -10.96
N VAL A 77 -22.76 -14.85 -10.46
CA VAL A 77 -21.77 -13.91 -10.99
C VAL A 77 -21.17 -14.37 -12.32
N ARG A 78 -21.01 -15.70 -12.53
CA ARG A 78 -20.31 -16.23 -13.71
C ARG A 78 -21.09 -17.32 -14.44
N HIS A 79 -21.15 -17.19 -15.76
CA HIS A 79 -21.86 -18.09 -16.69
C HIS A 79 -23.35 -18.31 -16.36
N GLY A 80 -23.98 -17.40 -15.58
CA GLY A 80 -25.37 -17.49 -15.16
C GLY A 80 -25.69 -18.69 -14.23
N LYS A 81 -24.66 -19.39 -13.73
CA LYS A 81 -24.84 -20.61 -12.92
C LYS A 81 -23.92 -20.68 -11.70
N LYS A 82 -22.83 -19.91 -11.67
CA LYS A 82 -21.83 -19.97 -10.59
C LYS A 82 -21.86 -18.68 -9.80
N PHE A 83 -21.95 -18.81 -8.48
CA PHE A 83 -21.98 -17.67 -7.56
C PHE A 83 -20.59 -17.09 -7.32
N TRP A 84 -19.58 -17.91 -7.00
CA TRP A 84 -18.18 -17.50 -6.80
C TRP A 84 -18.01 -16.13 -6.14
N THR A 85 -18.76 -15.91 -5.07
CA THR A 85 -18.84 -14.64 -4.38
C THR A 85 -18.98 -14.89 -2.89
N TRP A 86 -18.63 -13.88 -2.11
CA TRP A 86 -18.70 -13.95 -0.67
C TRP A 86 -20.13 -13.69 -0.22
N LEU A 87 -20.70 -14.65 0.48
CA LEU A 87 -21.97 -14.50 1.17
C LEU A 87 -21.69 -14.02 2.59
N PHE A 88 -22.07 -12.77 2.88
CA PHE A 88 -21.93 -12.21 4.21
C PHE A 88 -23.06 -12.70 5.12
N TRP A 89 -22.70 -13.03 6.35
CA TRP A 89 -23.64 -13.56 7.34
C TRP A 89 -23.41 -12.94 8.71
N HIS A 90 -24.46 -12.89 9.53
CA HIS A 90 -24.37 -12.48 10.93
C HIS A 90 -25.43 -13.15 11.80
N VAL A 91 -25.17 -13.20 13.11
CA VAL A 91 -26.12 -13.58 14.15
C VAL A 91 -25.87 -12.72 15.38
N ASP A 92 -26.95 -12.23 15.99
CA ASP A 92 -26.88 -11.46 17.23
C ASP A 92 -27.14 -12.41 18.40
N VAL A 93 -26.22 -12.45 19.37
CA VAL A 93 -26.30 -13.32 20.56
C VAL A 93 -26.14 -12.51 21.82
N GLU A 94 -26.77 -12.90 22.92
CA GLU A 94 -26.54 -12.21 24.19
C GLU A 94 -25.10 -12.43 24.68
N ILE A 95 -24.48 -11.38 25.23
CA ILE A 95 -23.11 -11.44 25.74
C ILE A 95 -22.98 -12.51 26.84
N ALA A 96 -24.03 -12.75 27.63
CA ALA A 96 -24.05 -13.81 28.63
C ALA A 96 -23.73 -15.19 28.05
N HIS A 97 -24.22 -15.50 26.84
CA HIS A 97 -23.92 -16.75 26.16
C HIS A 97 -22.46 -16.80 25.69
N LEU A 98 -21.89 -15.68 25.25
CA LEU A 98 -20.47 -15.59 24.87
C LEU A 98 -19.53 -15.79 26.06
N ILE A 99 -19.87 -15.24 27.22
CA ILE A 99 -19.08 -15.42 28.46
C ILE A 99 -19.01 -16.91 28.84
N SER A 100 -20.09 -17.65 28.63
CA SER A 100 -20.15 -19.09 28.92
C SER A 100 -19.55 -19.97 27.81
N ALA A 101 -19.43 -19.45 26.59
CA ALA A 101 -18.91 -20.19 25.46
C ALA A 101 -17.41 -20.40 25.61
N LYS A 102 -16.92 -21.61 25.31
CA LYS A 102 -15.48 -21.92 25.18
C LYS A 102 -14.94 -21.65 23.78
N SER A 103 -15.85 -21.68 22.81
CA SER A 103 -15.54 -21.46 21.42
C SER A 103 -16.78 -20.99 20.66
N ILE A 104 -16.54 -20.33 19.54
CA ILE A 104 -17.55 -19.97 18.55
C ILE A 104 -17.17 -20.73 17.28
N ALA A 105 -17.99 -21.70 16.89
CA ALA A 105 -17.80 -22.49 15.68
C ALA A 105 -18.78 -22.05 14.60
N VAL A 106 -18.34 -21.99 13.34
CA VAL A 106 -19.22 -21.75 12.19
C VAL A 106 -19.10 -22.86 11.15
N ARG A 107 -20.24 -23.21 10.55
CA ARG A 107 -20.33 -24.06 9.37
C ARG A 107 -21.32 -23.50 8.37
N CYS A 108 -21.19 -23.88 7.11
CA CYS A 108 -22.15 -23.56 6.07
C CYS A 108 -22.54 -24.77 5.21
N PHE A 109 -23.66 -24.63 4.50
CA PHE A 109 -24.20 -25.65 3.61
C PHE A 109 -24.50 -25.04 2.24
N ASN A 110 -24.16 -25.78 1.18
CA ASN A 110 -24.52 -25.42 -0.17
C ASN A 110 -25.87 -26.03 -0.61
N VAL A 111 -26.28 -25.78 -1.84
CA VAL A 111 -27.50 -26.33 -2.47
C VAL A 111 -27.60 -27.85 -2.44
N PHE A 112 -26.46 -28.55 -2.41
CA PHE A 112 -26.38 -30.01 -2.37
C PHE A 112 -26.33 -30.57 -0.93
N LYS A 113 -26.46 -29.68 0.08
CA LYS A 113 -26.36 -30.02 1.51
C LYS A 113 -24.99 -30.54 1.94
N ASN A 114 -23.95 -30.29 1.14
CA ASN A 114 -22.58 -30.51 1.56
C ASN A 114 -22.22 -29.50 2.67
N THR A 115 -21.41 -29.92 3.63
CA THR A 115 -20.93 -29.09 4.75
C THR A 115 -19.46 -29.40 5.03
N GLN A 116 -18.81 -28.46 5.71
CA GLN A 116 -17.49 -28.65 6.29
C GLN A 116 -17.51 -29.75 7.38
N PRO A 117 -16.55 -30.69 7.42
CA PRO A 117 -16.32 -31.55 8.58
C PRO A 117 -15.96 -30.77 9.84
N GLU A 118 -16.20 -31.37 11.01
CA GLU A 118 -15.82 -30.79 12.31
C GLU A 118 -14.30 -30.64 12.43
N LYS A 119 -13.56 -31.67 12.03
CA LYS A 119 -12.10 -31.72 12.15
C LYS A 119 -11.44 -31.57 10.79
N PRO A 120 -10.21 -31.02 10.73
CA PRO A 120 -9.44 -30.99 9.51
C PRO A 120 -9.25 -32.41 8.98
N VAL A 121 -9.69 -32.66 7.74
CA VAL A 121 -9.47 -33.94 7.07
C VAL A 121 -8.33 -33.75 6.09
N TRP A 122 -7.21 -34.43 6.34
CA TRP A 122 -6.09 -34.44 5.42
C TRP A 122 -6.46 -35.25 4.18
N ASN A 123 -6.26 -34.65 3.02
CA ASN A 123 -6.20 -35.37 1.77
C ASN A 123 -4.74 -35.49 1.32
N LEU A 124 -4.48 -36.45 0.42
CA LEU A 124 -3.14 -36.75 -0.11
C LEU A 124 -2.42 -35.56 -0.74
N MET A 125 -3.15 -34.47 -1.05
CA MET A 125 -2.64 -33.30 -1.75
C MET A 125 -2.40 -32.12 -0.80
N GLY A 126 -2.82 -32.19 0.47
CA GLY A 126 -2.69 -31.12 1.47
C GLY A 126 -3.46 -29.82 1.17
N MET A 127 -4.10 -29.72 0.01
CA MET A 127 -4.83 -28.54 -0.46
C MET A 127 -6.32 -28.66 -0.11
N MET A 128 -7.00 -27.52 0.06
CA MET A 128 -8.46 -27.44 0.15
C MET A 128 -9.07 -28.12 1.40
N ASN A 129 -8.42 -27.99 2.56
CA ASN A 129 -9.01 -28.40 3.83
C ASN A 129 -10.06 -27.37 4.30
N ASN A 130 -11.33 -27.78 4.42
CA ASN A 130 -12.43 -26.95 4.90
C ASN A 130 -13.08 -27.57 6.14
N CYS A 131 -12.54 -27.33 7.33
CA CYS A 131 -13.23 -27.71 8.56
C CYS A 131 -14.10 -26.57 9.09
N TRP A 132 -14.80 -26.80 10.20
CA TRP A 132 -15.47 -25.73 10.94
C TRP A 132 -14.43 -24.69 11.35
N TYR A 133 -14.75 -23.42 11.10
CA TYR A 133 -13.91 -22.33 11.56
C TYR A 133 -14.25 -22.01 13.01
N VAL A 134 -13.24 -22.02 13.88
CA VAL A 134 -13.43 -21.91 15.34
C VAL A 134 -12.64 -20.74 15.91
N VAL A 135 -13.35 -19.83 16.58
CA VAL A 135 -12.75 -18.80 17.43
C VAL A 135 -12.80 -19.28 18.87
N ARG A 136 -11.66 -19.27 19.56
CA ARG A 136 -11.58 -19.62 20.99
C ARG A 136 -11.80 -18.39 21.85
N THR A 137 -12.43 -18.60 23.00
CA THR A 137 -12.64 -17.58 24.02
C THR A 137 -11.73 -17.87 25.21
N GLU A 138 -11.15 -16.81 25.77
CA GLU A 138 -10.33 -16.91 26.98
C GLU A 138 -10.63 -15.72 27.88
N THR A 139 -10.77 -15.96 29.19
CA THR A 139 -10.90 -14.86 30.16
C THR A 139 -9.50 -14.46 30.62
N ILE A 140 -9.11 -13.20 30.36
CA ILE A 140 -7.80 -12.65 30.67
C ILE A 140 -7.92 -11.38 31.51
N ASN A 141 -6.88 -11.06 32.27
CA ASN A 141 -6.71 -9.71 32.81
C ASN A 141 -6.04 -8.85 31.75
N ASP A 142 -6.66 -7.72 31.40
CA ASP A 142 -6.08 -6.76 30.47
C ASP A 142 -4.90 -6.03 31.13
N GLU A 143 -3.72 -6.11 30.53
CA GLU A 143 -2.49 -5.55 31.11
C GLU A 143 -2.52 -4.02 31.24
N ASN A 144 -3.29 -3.33 30.39
CA ASN A 144 -3.34 -1.88 30.38
C ASN A 144 -4.34 -1.32 31.39
N SER A 145 -5.53 -1.92 31.45
CA SER A 145 -6.64 -1.46 32.30
C SER A 145 -6.76 -2.21 33.62
N GLY A 146 -6.16 -3.39 33.73
CA GLY A 146 -6.36 -4.33 34.86
C GLY A 146 -7.75 -4.98 34.86
N ALA A 147 -8.60 -4.71 33.88
CA ALA A 147 -9.97 -5.23 33.83
C ALA A 147 -9.99 -6.69 33.39
N LEU A 148 -10.98 -7.44 33.88
CA LEU A 148 -11.24 -8.81 33.44
C LEU A 148 -12.00 -8.78 32.11
N CYS A 149 -11.41 -9.38 31.09
CA CYS A 149 -11.88 -9.31 29.71
C CYS A 149 -12.08 -10.71 29.12
N LEU A 150 -13.12 -10.85 28.30
CA LEU A 150 -13.27 -11.99 27.39
C LEU A 150 -12.50 -11.68 26.10
N ASN A 151 -11.46 -12.47 25.82
CA ASN A 151 -10.59 -12.34 24.66
C ASN A 151 -10.91 -13.39 23.59
N PHE A 152 -10.92 -12.99 22.33
CA PHE A 152 -11.23 -13.87 21.20
C PHE A 152 -9.99 -14.17 20.36
N GLN A 153 -9.69 -15.45 20.14
CA GLN A 153 -8.56 -15.89 19.33
C GLN A 153 -9.05 -16.69 18.14
N HIS A 154 -8.65 -16.30 16.93
CA HIS A 154 -8.84 -17.03 15.70
C HIS A 154 -7.80 -18.16 15.57
N PRO A 155 -8.02 -19.16 14.68
CA PRO A 155 -7.07 -20.24 14.46
C PRO A 155 -5.69 -19.71 14.08
N VAL A 156 -5.67 -18.69 13.21
CA VAL A 156 -4.48 -17.97 12.76
C VAL A 156 -4.76 -16.47 12.80
N GLU A 157 -3.71 -15.67 13.00
CA GLU A 157 -3.81 -14.22 12.91
C GLU A 157 -3.95 -13.78 11.44
N PRO A 158 -4.84 -12.84 11.11
CA PRO A 158 -4.98 -12.35 9.73
C PRO A 158 -3.69 -11.68 9.21
N GLY A 159 -3.36 -11.90 7.94
CA GLY A 159 -2.20 -11.31 7.28
C GLY A 159 -0.92 -12.13 7.45
N ILE A 160 0.22 -11.46 7.60
CA ILE A 160 1.56 -12.07 7.72
C ILE A 160 1.98 -12.35 9.18
N SER A 161 1.15 -11.98 10.15
CA SER A 161 1.47 -12.15 11.57
C SER A 161 1.44 -13.62 11.99
N LYS A 162 2.44 -14.03 12.77
CA LYS A 162 2.52 -15.36 13.37
C LYS A 162 1.75 -15.36 14.70
N GLY A 163 0.45 -15.66 14.65
CA GLY A 163 -0.43 -15.68 15.82
C GLY A 163 -1.60 -16.65 15.69
N GLY A 164 -2.49 -16.65 16.67
CA GLY A 164 -3.64 -17.55 16.75
C GLY A 164 -3.43 -18.79 17.63
N TRP A 165 -4.53 -19.48 17.93
CA TRP A 165 -4.53 -20.63 18.82
C TRP A 165 -4.12 -21.94 18.14
N LEU A 166 -4.24 -22.04 16.81
CA LEU A 166 -3.85 -23.23 16.06
C LEU A 166 -2.33 -23.19 15.87
N LYS A 167 -1.65 -24.24 16.35
CA LYS A 167 -0.18 -24.35 16.24
C LYS A 167 0.20 -25.35 15.13
N PRO A 168 1.36 -25.16 14.48
CA PRO A 168 1.90 -26.14 13.52
C PRO A 168 2.06 -27.51 14.16
N SER A 169 2.06 -28.59 13.36
CA SER A 169 2.28 -29.94 13.87
C SER A 169 3.67 -30.09 14.51
N ALA A 170 3.85 -31.08 15.39
CA ALA A 170 5.15 -31.35 16.00
C ALA A 170 6.25 -31.61 14.95
N GLU A 171 5.90 -32.27 13.84
CA GLU A 171 6.82 -32.52 12.72
C GLU A 171 7.30 -31.22 12.06
N VAL A 172 6.37 -30.31 11.76
CA VAL A 172 6.70 -28.99 11.18
C VAL A 172 7.53 -28.16 12.17
N GLN A 173 7.20 -28.21 13.47
CA GLN A 173 8.00 -27.56 14.50
C GLN A 173 9.42 -28.15 14.53
N MET A 174 9.58 -29.48 14.46
CA MET A 174 10.89 -30.13 14.43
C MET A 174 11.68 -29.81 13.15
N GLU A 175 11.04 -29.72 11.99
CA GLU A 175 11.69 -29.29 10.75
C GLU A 175 12.13 -27.83 10.79
N SER A 176 11.31 -26.93 11.34
CA SER A 176 11.72 -25.53 11.54
C SER A 176 12.93 -25.42 12.46
N ILE A 177 12.98 -26.22 13.55
CA ILE A 177 14.13 -26.29 14.46
C ILE A 177 15.36 -26.83 13.71
N LYS A 178 15.22 -27.88 12.89
CA LYS A 178 16.33 -28.40 12.07
C LYS A 178 16.86 -27.36 11.09
N HIS A 179 15.98 -26.58 10.46
CA HIS A 179 16.36 -25.49 9.57
C HIS A 179 17.06 -24.33 10.30
N GLU A 180 16.65 -24.00 11.52
CA GLU A 180 17.36 -23.04 12.37
C GLU A 180 18.73 -23.54 12.82
N VAL A 181 18.85 -24.83 13.15
CA VAL A 181 20.11 -25.48 13.52
C VAL A 181 21.07 -25.58 12.32
N SER A 182 20.54 -25.61 11.09
CA SER A 182 21.30 -25.58 9.83
C SER A 182 21.65 -24.15 9.35
N ALA A 183 21.26 -23.09 10.08
CA ALA A 183 21.57 -21.73 9.67
C ALA A 183 23.10 -21.50 9.67
N PRO A 184 23.65 -20.79 8.67
CA PRO A 184 25.10 -20.58 8.61
C PRO A 184 25.56 -19.80 9.85
N GLN A 185 26.60 -20.31 10.54
CA GLN A 185 27.11 -19.72 11.79
C GLN A 185 27.73 -18.32 11.61
N LYS A 186 28.01 -17.91 10.37
CA LYS A 186 28.66 -16.63 10.09
C LYS A 186 27.73 -15.49 10.44
N GLN A 187 28.19 -14.62 11.35
CA GLN A 187 27.45 -13.43 11.75
C GLN A 187 28.01 -12.20 11.04
N PHE A 188 27.12 -11.29 10.65
CA PHE A 188 27.47 -10.03 10.03
C PHE A 188 26.99 -8.85 10.86
N THR A 189 27.83 -7.82 10.98
CA THR A 189 27.43 -6.56 11.62
C THR A 189 26.61 -5.71 10.66
N ARG A 190 25.93 -4.69 11.21
CA ARG A 190 25.18 -3.73 10.40
C ARG A 190 26.09 -3.02 9.40
N GLU A 191 27.25 -2.58 9.86
CA GLU A 191 28.22 -1.83 9.06
C GLU A 191 28.83 -2.67 7.93
N GLU A 192 28.93 -3.98 8.11
CA GLU A 192 29.33 -4.90 7.06
C GLU A 192 28.25 -5.00 5.99
N ILE A 193 26.99 -5.19 6.39
CA ILE A 193 25.86 -5.34 5.46
C ILE A 193 25.65 -4.04 4.66
N GLU A 194 25.72 -2.88 5.29
CA GLU A 194 25.50 -1.57 4.66
C GLU A 194 26.48 -1.25 3.52
N LYS A 195 27.64 -1.91 3.47
CA LYS A 195 28.61 -1.77 2.36
C LYS A 195 28.18 -2.49 1.08
N HIS A 196 27.22 -3.42 1.16
CA HIS A 196 26.80 -4.29 0.08
C HIS A 196 25.47 -3.80 -0.51
N ASN A 197 25.49 -2.56 -1.01
CA ASN A 197 24.32 -1.81 -1.47
C ASN A 197 24.34 -1.48 -2.98
N LYS A 198 25.09 -2.23 -3.79
CA LYS A 198 25.29 -1.98 -5.23
C LYS A 198 24.91 -3.20 -6.07
N GLU A 199 24.60 -3.01 -7.35
CA GLU A 199 24.17 -4.11 -8.24
C GLU A 199 25.18 -5.27 -8.33
N GLY A 200 26.48 -5.00 -8.24
CA GLY A 200 27.51 -6.05 -8.27
C GLY A 200 27.75 -6.74 -6.92
N VAL A 201 27.21 -6.19 -5.83
CA VAL A 201 27.42 -6.66 -4.46
C VAL A 201 26.19 -6.23 -3.64
N CYS A 202 25.12 -7.02 -3.71
CA CYS A 202 23.80 -6.68 -3.18
C CYS A 202 23.39 -7.65 -2.07
N TRP A 203 23.44 -7.19 -0.82
CA TRP A 203 22.98 -7.99 0.32
C TRP A 203 21.66 -7.48 0.87
N ILE A 204 20.79 -8.40 1.28
CA ILE A 204 19.50 -8.08 1.91
C ILE A 204 19.33 -8.85 3.21
N VAL A 205 18.55 -8.29 4.14
CA VAL A 205 18.25 -8.91 5.43
C VAL A 205 16.78 -9.28 5.50
N ILE A 206 16.50 -10.59 5.59
CA ILE A 206 15.14 -11.12 5.74
C ILE A 206 15.13 -12.04 6.96
N ASN A 207 14.20 -11.80 7.91
CA ASN A 207 14.06 -12.61 9.12
C ASN A 207 15.38 -12.78 9.92
N GLY A 208 16.22 -11.74 9.92
CA GLY A 208 17.52 -11.74 10.61
C GLY A 208 18.61 -12.59 9.94
N LYS A 209 18.34 -13.16 8.76
CA LYS A 209 19.30 -13.84 7.90
C LYS A 209 19.81 -12.87 6.83
N VAL A 210 21.06 -13.03 6.44
CA VAL A 210 21.73 -12.21 5.41
C VAL A 210 21.84 -13.02 4.15
N TYR A 211 21.40 -12.44 3.04
CA TYR A 211 21.37 -13.08 1.73
C TYR A 211 22.17 -12.27 0.72
N ASP A 212 22.96 -12.95 -0.10
CA ASP A 212 23.58 -12.35 -1.28
C ASP A 212 22.63 -12.47 -2.48
N ALA A 213 21.91 -11.38 -2.76
CA ALA A 213 20.92 -11.32 -3.84
C ALA A 213 21.52 -10.92 -5.20
N THR A 214 22.85 -10.79 -5.31
CA THR A 214 23.54 -10.30 -6.52
C THR A 214 23.18 -11.11 -7.76
N SER A 215 23.15 -12.44 -7.66
CA SER A 215 22.79 -13.32 -8.78
C SER A 215 21.31 -13.25 -9.16
N VAL A 216 20.45 -12.83 -8.23
CA VAL A 216 18.99 -12.78 -8.38
C VAL A 216 18.56 -11.54 -9.16
N LEU A 217 19.31 -10.43 -9.08
CA LEU A 217 19.00 -9.16 -9.74
C LEU A 217 18.74 -9.29 -11.24
N SER A 218 19.40 -10.23 -11.92
CA SER A 218 19.32 -10.39 -13.38
C SER A 218 18.03 -11.06 -13.88
N TRP A 219 17.34 -11.82 -13.03
CA TRP A 219 16.17 -12.61 -13.41
C TRP A 219 14.97 -12.40 -12.49
N HIS A 220 15.09 -11.54 -11.48
CA HIS A 220 14.00 -11.26 -10.55
C HIS A 220 12.73 -10.77 -11.27
N PRO A 221 11.57 -11.44 -11.14
CA PRO A 221 10.34 -11.08 -11.85
C PRO A 221 9.83 -9.66 -11.58
N GLY A 222 10.07 -9.13 -10.39
CA GLY A 222 9.73 -7.74 -10.01
C GLY A 222 10.73 -6.70 -10.51
N GLY A 223 11.74 -7.11 -11.28
CA GLY A 223 12.84 -6.27 -11.73
C GLY A 223 13.90 -6.01 -10.64
N LYS A 224 15.05 -5.47 -11.06
CA LYS A 224 16.19 -5.20 -10.18
C LYS A 224 15.91 -4.12 -9.13
N ALA A 225 15.11 -3.11 -9.47
CA ALA A 225 14.84 -1.97 -8.60
C ALA A 225 14.14 -2.40 -7.29
N ALA A 226 13.27 -3.40 -7.35
CA ALA A 226 12.56 -3.93 -6.19
C ALA A 226 13.51 -4.52 -5.14
N ILE A 227 14.57 -5.22 -5.56
CA ILE A 227 15.59 -5.75 -4.65
C ILE A 227 16.55 -4.63 -4.23
N MET A 228 16.97 -3.78 -5.16
CA MET A 228 17.92 -2.70 -4.90
C MET A 228 17.42 -1.69 -3.87
N ALA A 229 16.09 -1.50 -3.78
CA ALA A 229 15.47 -0.70 -2.73
C ALA A 229 15.79 -1.21 -1.31
N HIS A 230 16.17 -2.48 -1.14
CA HIS A 230 16.53 -3.10 0.13
C HIS A 230 18.03 -3.42 0.26
N ALA A 231 18.83 -3.10 -0.76
CA ALA A 231 20.24 -3.46 -0.80
C ALA A 231 21.05 -2.75 0.29
N GLY A 232 21.78 -3.53 1.09
CA GLY A 232 22.54 -3.09 2.24
C GLY A 232 21.70 -2.56 3.40
N LYS A 233 20.37 -2.64 3.33
CA LYS A 233 19.49 -2.11 4.38
C LYS A 233 19.27 -3.15 5.49
N VAL A 234 19.35 -2.69 6.73
CA VAL A 234 19.17 -3.51 7.95
C VAL A 234 17.94 -3.02 8.71
N HIS A 235 16.74 -3.27 8.18
CA HIS A 235 15.47 -2.85 8.77
C HIS A 235 14.38 -3.94 8.63
N ALA A 236 13.28 -3.76 9.36
CA ALA A 236 12.17 -4.72 9.36
C ALA A 236 11.38 -4.72 8.05
N ASP A 237 11.28 -3.58 7.36
CA ASP A 237 10.45 -3.44 6.15
C ASP A 237 10.85 -4.40 5.02
N THR A 238 12.14 -4.76 4.89
CA THR A 238 12.59 -5.76 3.91
C THR A 238 11.94 -7.13 4.15
N THR A 239 11.82 -7.51 5.43
CA THR A 239 11.14 -8.76 5.81
C THR A 239 9.64 -8.66 5.57
N GLU A 240 9.01 -7.56 5.98
CA GLU A 240 7.57 -7.35 5.85
C GLU A 240 7.14 -7.32 4.37
N GLU A 241 7.89 -6.64 3.51
CA GLU A 241 7.63 -6.59 2.07
C GLU A 241 7.86 -7.94 1.40
N PHE A 242 8.95 -8.63 1.75
CA PHE A 242 9.24 -9.96 1.21
C PHE A 242 8.07 -10.93 1.48
N GLU A 243 7.67 -11.04 2.75
CA GLU A 243 6.58 -11.94 3.18
C GLU A 243 5.21 -11.56 2.58
N SER A 244 5.01 -10.30 2.18
CA SER A 244 3.73 -9.86 1.60
C SER A 244 3.56 -10.16 0.11
N ILE A 245 4.67 -10.42 -0.61
CA ILE A 245 4.68 -10.55 -2.08
C ILE A 245 5.08 -11.97 -2.52
N HIS A 246 5.94 -12.64 -1.76
CA HIS A 246 6.65 -13.85 -2.19
C HIS A 246 6.04 -15.13 -1.61
N ASP A 247 6.11 -16.22 -2.38
CA ASP A 247 5.59 -17.55 -2.06
C ASP A 247 6.69 -18.55 -1.63
N ASP A 248 6.32 -19.80 -1.38
CA ASP A 248 7.25 -20.86 -0.96
C ASP A 248 8.37 -21.13 -1.98
N TYR A 249 8.14 -20.88 -3.28
CA TYR A 249 9.18 -21.04 -4.31
C TYR A 249 10.27 -19.98 -4.15
N ALA A 250 9.87 -18.73 -3.88
CA ALA A 250 10.81 -17.67 -3.58
C ALA A 250 11.60 -17.96 -2.30
N GLU A 251 10.97 -18.53 -1.26
CA GLU A 251 11.65 -18.96 -0.02
C GLU A 251 12.75 -20.00 -0.31
N GLN A 252 12.47 -20.98 -1.19
CA GLN A 252 13.46 -21.97 -1.62
C GLN A 252 14.63 -21.32 -2.35
N LYS A 253 14.37 -20.39 -3.27
CA LYS A 253 15.42 -19.65 -3.98
C LYS A 253 16.24 -18.77 -3.04
N LEU A 254 15.59 -18.15 -2.06
CA LEU A 254 16.24 -17.37 -1.02
C LEU A 254 17.22 -18.24 -0.21
N SER A 255 16.85 -19.48 0.09
CA SER A 255 17.70 -20.42 0.82
C SER A 255 19.02 -20.75 0.11
N GLU A 256 19.06 -20.67 -1.23
CA GLU A 256 20.29 -20.86 -2.02
C GLU A 256 21.26 -19.67 -1.86
N CYS A 257 20.77 -18.50 -1.48
CA CYS A 257 21.52 -17.24 -1.39
C CYS A 257 21.93 -16.88 0.05
N VAL A 258 21.62 -17.71 1.04
CA VAL A 258 21.92 -17.40 2.44
C VAL A 258 23.42 -17.45 2.70
N ILE A 259 23.97 -16.36 3.24
CA ILE A 259 25.40 -16.26 3.55
C ILE A 259 25.68 -16.21 5.06
N GLY A 260 24.66 -15.94 5.88
CA GLY A 260 24.78 -15.94 7.33
C GLY A 260 23.59 -15.27 8.03
N VAL A 261 23.84 -14.81 9.25
CA VAL A 261 22.85 -14.15 10.11
C VAL A 261 23.36 -12.80 10.59
N VAL A 262 22.46 -11.91 10.99
CA VAL A 262 22.87 -10.64 11.59
C VAL A 262 23.28 -10.85 13.06
N THR A 263 24.24 -10.07 13.55
CA THR A 263 24.64 -10.07 14.97
C THR A 263 23.47 -9.69 15.89
N ASP A 264 23.54 -10.07 17.17
CA ASP A 264 22.52 -9.70 18.17
C ASP A 264 22.33 -8.18 18.31
N LYS A 265 23.41 -7.41 18.14
CA LYS A 265 23.34 -5.93 18.09
C LYS A 265 22.51 -5.45 16.91
N ALA A 266 22.69 -6.04 15.73
CA ALA A 266 21.89 -5.72 14.55
C ALA A 266 20.42 -6.18 14.70
N LYS A 267 20.16 -7.35 15.30
CA LYS A 267 18.79 -7.79 15.65
C LYS A 267 18.11 -6.80 16.59
N ALA A 268 18.80 -6.37 17.65
CA ALA A 268 18.29 -5.38 18.59
C ALA A 268 18.04 -4.02 17.92
N PHE A 269 18.87 -3.62 16.96
CA PHE A 269 18.66 -2.42 16.16
C PHE A 269 17.38 -2.51 15.31
N ILE A 270 17.17 -3.63 14.59
CA ILE A 270 15.95 -3.87 13.80
C ILE A 270 14.72 -3.82 14.70
N LYS A 271 14.77 -4.49 15.86
CA LYS A 271 13.67 -4.49 16.84
C LYS A 271 13.35 -3.09 17.36
N ARG A 272 14.36 -2.31 17.73
CA ARG A 272 14.18 -0.92 18.19
C ARG A 272 13.60 -0.02 17.10
N GLN A 273 14.05 -0.15 15.85
CA GLN A 273 13.46 0.57 14.73
C GLN A 273 11.98 0.22 14.56
N LYS A 274 11.63 -1.07 14.61
CA LYS A 274 10.24 -1.52 14.52
C LYS A 274 9.38 -1.01 15.67
N GLU A 275 9.88 -1.07 16.90
CA GLU A 275 9.19 -0.54 18.08
C GLU A 275 9.06 0.98 18.03
N GLN A 276 10.08 1.70 17.56
CA GLN A 276 10.01 3.16 17.39
C GLN A 276 9.04 3.54 16.28
N ALA A 277 9.09 2.88 15.11
CA ALA A 277 8.13 3.09 14.03
C ALA A 277 6.70 2.74 14.46
N ALA A 278 6.51 1.69 15.27
CA ALA A 278 5.21 1.35 15.84
C ALA A 278 4.75 2.38 16.88
N LYS A 279 5.65 2.91 17.72
CA LYS A 279 5.35 4.01 18.67
C LYS A 279 5.05 5.32 17.94
N ASP A 280 5.79 5.64 16.89
CA ASP A 280 5.55 6.81 16.06
C ASP A 280 4.22 6.66 15.32
N ALA A 281 3.94 5.49 14.74
CA ALA A 281 2.65 5.18 14.14
C ALA A 281 1.50 5.19 15.17
N ALA A 282 1.72 4.72 16.39
CA ALA A 282 0.74 4.75 17.48
C ALA A 282 0.52 6.17 18.03
N ALA A 283 1.57 6.99 18.14
CA ALA A 283 1.47 8.40 18.51
C ALA A 283 0.78 9.24 17.43
N VAL A 284 0.94 8.85 16.15
CA VAL A 284 0.16 9.37 15.03
C VAL A 284 -1.28 8.83 15.08
N SER A 285 -1.49 7.57 15.51
CA SER A 285 -2.80 6.94 15.67
C SER A 285 -3.62 7.52 16.84
N GLU A 286 -2.98 7.96 17.94
CA GLU A 286 -3.66 8.67 19.04
C GLU A 286 -4.05 10.11 18.63
N LYS A 287 -3.41 10.66 17.59
CA LYS A 287 -3.83 11.91 16.92
C LYS A 287 -4.80 11.68 15.75
N ALA A 288 -5.16 10.43 15.42
CA ALA A 288 -5.87 10.05 14.19
C ALA A 288 -7.37 10.36 14.15
N GLY A 289 -7.86 11.23 15.03
CA GLY A 289 -9.08 11.98 14.72
C GLY A 289 -8.88 12.88 13.49
N ASP A 290 -7.67 13.42 13.29
CA ASP A 290 -7.46 14.56 12.38
C ASP A 290 -6.81 14.20 11.02
N ILE A 291 -6.22 13.02 10.82
CA ILE A 291 -5.47 12.66 9.59
C ILE A 291 -6.11 11.48 8.84
N ALA A 292 -6.32 11.63 7.53
CA ALA A 292 -6.99 10.63 6.70
C ALA A 292 -6.07 9.47 6.23
N LEU A 293 -4.84 9.74 5.78
CA LEU A 293 -4.00 8.71 5.15
C LEU A 293 -3.40 7.71 6.15
N ASN A 294 -3.31 6.45 5.73
CA ASN A 294 -2.64 5.38 6.45
C ASN A 294 -1.81 4.49 5.50
N ARG A 295 -0.52 4.30 5.81
CA ARG A 295 0.41 3.55 4.94
C ARG A 295 0.07 2.06 4.81
N ARG A 296 -0.72 1.51 5.74
CA ARG A 296 -1.06 0.08 5.80
C ARG A 296 -2.51 -0.21 5.43
N ARG A 297 -3.37 0.82 5.32
CA ARG A 297 -4.82 0.65 5.16
C ARG A 297 -5.38 1.53 4.04
N TRP A 298 -6.28 0.96 3.25
CA TRP A 298 -7.09 1.67 2.27
C TRP A 298 -8.21 2.46 2.97
N VAL A 299 -8.40 3.69 2.54
CA VAL A 299 -9.34 4.65 3.12
C VAL A 299 -10.30 5.13 2.03
N PRO A 300 -11.61 4.95 2.17
CA PRO A 300 -12.57 5.43 1.19
C PRO A 300 -12.71 6.96 1.27
N VAL A 301 -12.76 7.62 0.12
CA VAL A 301 -12.98 9.06 -0.02
C VAL A 301 -14.04 9.33 -1.07
N LYS A 302 -14.88 10.34 -0.82
CA LYS A 302 -16.07 10.62 -1.64
C LYS A 302 -15.80 11.75 -2.61
N LEU A 303 -16.11 11.55 -3.89
CA LEU A 303 -16.05 12.62 -4.89
C LEU A 303 -17.14 13.66 -4.60
N ILE A 304 -16.75 14.91 -4.42
CA ILE A 304 -17.68 16.04 -4.19
C ILE A 304 -18.03 16.70 -5.52
N LYS A 305 -17.01 16.98 -6.33
CA LYS A 305 -17.14 17.81 -7.52
C LYS A 305 -16.08 17.44 -8.54
N THR A 306 -16.50 17.44 -9.79
CA THR A 306 -15.60 17.40 -10.95
C THR A 306 -15.67 18.74 -11.68
N THR A 307 -14.52 19.27 -12.10
CA THR A 307 -14.40 20.51 -12.88
C THR A 307 -13.65 20.19 -14.16
N HIS A 308 -14.28 20.45 -15.31
CA HIS A 308 -13.67 20.26 -16.62
C HIS A 308 -12.58 21.32 -16.86
N ILE A 309 -11.38 20.89 -17.28
CA ILE A 309 -10.25 21.76 -17.63
C ILE A 309 -10.05 21.77 -19.15
N SER A 310 -9.89 20.60 -19.75
CA SER A 310 -9.74 20.39 -21.20
C SER A 310 -10.41 19.09 -21.64
N GLU A 311 -10.36 18.79 -22.94
CA GLU A 311 -10.99 17.60 -23.54
C GLU A 311 -10.65 16.30 -22.81
N ASP A 312 -9.41 16.16 -22.33
CA ASP A 312 -8.92 14.98 -21.65
C ASP A 312 -8.45 15.24 -20.22
N THR A 313 -8.70 16.42 -19.65
CA THR A 313 -8.24 16.75 -18.29
C THR A 313 -9.37 17.29 -17.44
N GLN A 314 -9.48 16.74 -16.23
CA GLN A 314 -10.43 17.19 -15.22
C GLN A 314 -9.76 17.37 -13.86
N SER A 315 -10.30 18.28 -13.06
CA SER A 315 -10.02 18.39 -11.63
C SER A 315 -11.11 17.69 -10.83
N TYR A 316 -10.70 16.89 -9.84
CA TYR A 316 -11.57 16.10 -8.98
C TYR A 316 -11.34 16.53 -7.54
N LYS A 317 -12.39 17.01 -6.88
CA LYS A 317 -12.38 17.39 -5.46
C LYS A 317 -13.02 16.29 -4.63
N PHE A 318 -12.27 15.73 -3.69
CA PHE A 318 -12.71 14.64 -2.81
C PHE A 318 -12.84 15.12 -1.36
N ALA A 319 -13.86 14.61 -0.65
CA ALA A 319 -14.02 14.74 0.78
C ALA A 319 -13.21 13.66 1.51
N LEU A 320 -12.50 14.05 2.55
CA LEU A 320 -11.90 13.11 3.50
C LEU A 320 -12.99 12.42 4.36
N PRO A 321 -12.68 11.27 4.99
CA PRO A 321 -13.59 10.61 5.91
C PRO A 321 -14.01 11.54 7.06
N GLU A 322 -15.22 11.32 7.58
CA GLU A 322 -15.75 12.10 8.70
C GLU A 322 -14.79 12.06 9.91
N GLY A 323 -14.47 13.23 10.44
CA GLY A 323 -13.48 13.44 11.51
C GLY A 323 -12.13 13.93 11.00
N ALA A 324 -11.67 13.46 9.83
CA ALA A 324 -10.35 13.82 9.31
C ALA A 324 -10.31 15.27 8.81
N LYS A 325 -9.37 16.06 9.33
CA LYS A 325 -9.14 17.47 8.95
C LYS A 325 -8.08 17.64 7.88
N SER A 326 -7.13 16.70 7.79
CA SER A 326 -5.98 16.77 6.90
C SER A 326 -5.75 15.45 6.19
N LEU A 327 -5.22 15.52 4.96
CA LEU A 327 -4.81 14.34 4.22
C LEU A 327 -3.62 13.63 4.90
N GLY A 328 -2.70 14.40 5.52
CA GLY A 328 -1.47 13.86 6.13
C GLY A 328 -0.39 13.52 5.10
N LEU A 329 -0.29 14.33 4.06
CA LEU A 329 0.70 14.20 2.98
C LEU A 329 1.72 15.33 3.10
N HIS A 330 3.01 15.04 3.01
CA HIS A 330 4.05 16.05 2.93
C HIS A 330 4.39 16.39 1.48
N THR A 331 4.97 17.58 1.26
CA THR A 331 5.43 18.00 -0.08
C THR A 331 6.50 17.05 -0.61
N GLY A 332 6.24 16.47 -1.78
CA GLY A 332 7.09 15.45 -2.42
C GLY A 332 6.55 14.02 -2.27
N GLU A 333 5.59 13.81 -1.37
CA GLU A 333 4.86 12.55 -1.25
C GLU A 333 3.63 12.53 -2.16
N HIS A 334 3.10 11.33 -2.41
CA HIS A 334 1.90 11.10 -3.21
C HIS A 334 0.96 10.09 -2.55
N ILE A 335 -0.24 9.96 -3.10
CA ILE A 335 -1.22 8.93 -2.71
C ILE A 335 -1.29 7.83 -3.75
N GLN A 336 -1.68 6.64 -3.33
CA GLN A 336 -2.14 5.59 -4.23
C GLN A 336 -3.67 5.58 -4.24
N ILE A 337 -4.25 5.54 -5.43
CA ILE A 337 -5.67 5.29 -5.65
C ILE A 337 -5.83 3.83 -6.03
N GLY A 338 -6.76 3.15 -5.36
CA GLY A 338 -7.08 1.75 -5.59
C GLY A 338 -8.52 1.59 -6.10
N PHE A 339 -8.69 0.69 -7.07
CA PHE A 339 -10.01 0.26 -7.51
C PHE A 339 -10.08 -1.27 -7.55
N HIS A 340 -11.11 -1.82 -6.90
CA HIS A 340 -11.36 -3.25 -6.83
C HIS A 340 -12.21 -3.73 -8.02
N PHE A 341 -11.60 -4.51 -8.91
CA PHE A 341 -12.33 -5.36 -9.85
C PHE A 341 -12.66 -6.71 -9.19
N LEU A 342 -13.51 -7.50 -9.84
CA LEU A 342 -13.94 -8.81 -9.34
C LEU A 342 -12.77 -9.78 -9.10
N ASP A 343 -11.69 -9.65 -9.86
CA ASP A 343 -10.55 -10.56 -9.88
C ASP A 343 -9.24 -9.96 -9.35
N ARG A 344 -9.12 -8.62 -9.29
CA ARG A 344 -7.89 -7.93 -8.88
C ARG A 344 -8.14 -6.50 -8.43
N MET A 345 -7.21 -5.96 -7.65
CA MET A 345 -7.11 -4.53 -7.38
C MET A 345 -6.15 -3.89 -8.38
N VAL A 346 -6.54 -2.76 -8.96
CA VAL A 346 -5.63 -1.92 -9.76
C VAL A 346 -5.31 -0.68 -8.96
N THR A 347 -4.02 -0.35 -8.85
CA THR A 347 -3.55 0.81 -8.08
C THR A 347 -2.71 1.74 -8.96
N ARG A 348 -2.83 3.05 -8.75
CA ARG A 348 -1.99 4.07 -9.43
C ARG A 348 -1.66 5.22 -8.49
N SER A 349 -0.47 5.76 -8.64
CA SER A 349 0.00 6.92 -7.87
C SER A 349 -0.53 8.23 -8.46
N TYR A 350 -0.96 9.13 -7.60
CA TYR A 350 -1.39 10.49 -7.93
C TYR A 350 -0.89 11.47 -6.89
N THR A 351 -0.46 12.64 -7.33
CA THR A 351 -0.03 13.72 -6.43
C THR A 351 -1.15 14.77 -6.33
N PRO A 352 -1.76 14.96 -5.15
CA PRO A 352 -2.75 16.01 -4.96
C PRO A 352 -2.16 17.40 -5.22
N VAL A 353 -2.93 18.24 -5.89
CA VAL A 353 -2.58 19.65 -6.13
C VAL A 353 -3.07 20.58 -5.02
N ARG A 354 -3.84 20.02 -4.08
CA ARG A 354 -4.38 20.65 -2.88
C ARG A 354 -4.80 19.58 -1.86
N PRO A 355 -4.66 19.80 -0.54
CA PRO A 355 -4.01 20.96 0.10
C PRO A 355 -2.49 20.85 0.02
N ILE A 356 -1.82 21.98 -0.17
CA ILE A 356 -0.35 22.10 -0.08
C ILE A 356 0.01 22.98 1.11
N LEU A 357 -0.71 24.09 1.28
CA LEU A 357 -0.50 25.04 2.37
C LEU A 357 -1.46 24.73 3.54
N GLU A 358 -1.13 25.23 4.74
CA GLU A 358 -1.89 24.92 5.97
C GLU A 358 -3.32 25.48 5.88
N GLU A 359 -3.47 26.69 5.36
CA GLU A 359 -4.73 27.38 5.17
C GLU A 359 -5.66 26.72 4.15
N GLU A 360 -5.14 25.80 3.33
CA GLU A 360 -5.94 25.06 2.34
C GLU A 360 -6.62 23.82 2.94
N LYS A 361 -6.26 23.43 4.16
CA LYS A 361 -6.79 22.24 4.84
C LYS A 361 -8.21 22.49 5.35
N ASP A 362 -9.19 22.07 4.55
CA ASP A 362 -10.62 22.19 4.85
C ASP A 362 -11.35 20.83 4.89
N GLY A 363 -10.60 19.72 5.04
CA GLY A 363 -11.17 18.37 4.96
C GLY A 363 -11.40 17.86 3.52
N THR A 364 -10.86 18.55 2.50
CA THR A 364 -10.93 18.09 1.11
C THR A 364 -9.55 18.08 0.45
N PHE A 365 -9.40 17.31 -0.63
CA PHE A 365 -8.21 17.33 -1.48
C PHE A 365 -8.60 17.31 -2.96
N ASP A 366 -7.73 17.88 -3.80
CA ASP A 366 -8.00 18.03 -5.23
C ASP A 366 -6.92 17.29 -6.03
N LEU A 367 -7.37 16.55 -7.05
CA LEU A 367 -6.51 15.94 -8.07
C LEU A 367 -6.75 16.64 -9.40
N VAL A 368 -5.70 16.79 -10.20
CA VAL A 368 -5.81 17.14 -11.63
C VAL A 368 -5.32 15.94 -12.41
N VAL A 369 -6.21 15.34 -13.20
CA VAL A 369 -5.93 14.07 -13.87
C VAL A 369 -6.25 14.18 -15.34
N LYS A 370 -5.26 13.76 -16.14
CA LYS A 370 -5.41 13.51 -17.58
C LYS A 370 -5.96 12.11 -17.81
N SER A 371 -7.10 12.03 -18.49
CA SER A 371 -7.79 10.81 -18.91
C SER A 371 -7.18 10.27 -20.20
N TYR A 372 -6.64 9.06 -20.13
CA TYR A 372 -6.15 8.36 -21.31
C TYR A 372 -7.27 7.51 -21.91
N PHE A 373 -8.08 8.09 -22.80
CA PHE A 373 -9.21 7.39 -23.40
C PHE A 373 -8.77 6.22 -24.31
N PRO A 374 -9.58 5.15 -24.40
CA PRO A 374 -9.31 4.05 -25.33
C PRO A 374 -9.38 4.53 -26.79
N SER A 375 -8.50 3.99 -27.61
CA SER A 375 -8.50 4.12 -29.07
C SER A 375 -8.49 2.74 -29.72
N LYS A 376 -8.50 2.66 -31.06
CA LYS A 376 -8.39 1.38 -31.77
C LYS A 376 -7.08 0.64 -31.46
N ASP A 377 -6.02 1.38 -31.17
CA ASP A 377 -4.67 0.83 -30.99
C ASP A 377 -4.26 0.71 -29.51
N MET A 378 -4.94 1.44 -28.61
CA MET A 378 -4.57 1.55 -27.20
C MET A 378 -5.81 1.35 -26.31
N PRO A 379 -5.77 0.46 -25.31
CA PRO A 379 -6.92 0.18 -24.45
C PRO A 379 -7.29 1.32 -23.47
N GLY A 380 -6.50 2.38 -23.40
CA GLY A 380 -6.68 3.50 -22.48
C GLY A 380 -6.14 3.24 -21.06
N GLY A 381 -6.17 4.27 -20.23
CA GLY A 381 -5.71 4.26 -18.83
C GLY A 381 -6.82 3.81 -17.88
N THR A 382 -6.56 2.75 -17.11
CA THR A 382 -7.58 2.13 -16.24
C THR A 382 -8.12 3.09 -15.17
N ILE A 383 -7.26 3.57 -14.24
CA ILE A 383 -7.72 4.44 -13.15
C ILE A 383 -8.13 5.82 -13.65
N SER A 384 -7.46 6.37 -14.67
CA SER A 384 -7.81 7.67 -15.23
C SER A 384 -9.21 7.70 -15.86
N ASN A 385 -9.64 6.60 -16.50
CA ASN A 385 -10.99 6.48 -17.04
C ASN A 385 -12.02 6.14 -15.97
N ILE A 386 -11.65 5.38 -14.93
CA ILE A 386 -12.53 5.19 -13.74
C ILE A 386 -12.83 6.54 -13.09
N LEU A 387 -11.81 7.38 -12.88
CA LEU A 387 -12.00 8.72 -12.35
C LEU A 387 -12.89 9.57 -13.27
N HIS A 388 -12.69 9.47 -14.59
CA HIS A 388 -13.51 10.18 -15.57
C HIS A 388 -15.01 9.85 -15.47
N GLU A 389 -15.34 8.58 -15.20
CA GLU A 389 -16.71 8.09 -15.07
C GLU A 389 -17.31 8.26 -13.66
N LEU A 390 -16.47 8.63 -12.67
CA LEU A 390 -16.87 8.72 -11.27
C LEU A 390 -17.84 9.90 -11.09
N ARG A 391 -18.99 9.64 -10.47
CA ARG A 391 -20.02 10.66 -10.22
C ARG A 391 -19.89 11.28 -8.83
N PRO A 392 -20.25 12.56 -8.65
CA PRO A 392 -20.37 13.15 -7.32
C PRO A 392 -21.23 12.30 -6.39
N GLY A 393 -20.71 12.04 -5.19
CA GLY A 393 -21.30 11.15 -4.20
C GLY A 393 -20.77 9.71 -4.23
N GLU A 394 -20.05 9.31 -5.28
CA GLU A 394 -19.37 8.00 -5.33
C GLU A 394 -18.02 8.04 -4.64
N GLU A 395 -17.52 6.86 -4.27
CA GLU A 395 -16.30 6.69 -3.47
C GLU A 395 -15.21 5.98 -4.25
N ILE A 396 -13.96 6.31 -3.93
CA ILE A 396 -12.77 5.58 -4.34
C ILE A 396 -11.87 5.37 -3.13
N GLU A 397 -10.98 4.38 -3.19
CA GLU A 397 -10.06 4.12 -2.08
C GLU A 397 -8.69 4.76 -2.31
N ILE A 398 -8.14 5.34 -1.24
CA ILE A 398 -6.80 5.92 -1.22
C ILE A 398 -5.94 5.29 -0.14
N LYS A 399 -4.63 5.29 -0.36
CA LYS A 399 -3.61 4.81 0.57
C LYS A 399 -2.37 5.69 0.49
N GLY A 400 -1.67 5.90 1.60
CA GLY A 400 -0.48 6.74 1.66
C GLY A 400 -0.14 7.17 3.08
N PRO A 401 0.78 8.13 3.27
CA PRO A 401 1.60 8.76 2.23
C PRO A 401 2.61 7.77 1.59
N MET A 402 2.91 7.97 0.32
CA MET A 402 3.89 7.21 -0.47
C MET A 402 4.96 8.13 -1.06
N GLY A 403 6.13 7.58 -1.39
CA GLY A 403 7.27 8.34 -1.91
C GLY A 403 8.39 8.47 -0.89
N GLU A 404 9.61 8.64 -1.39
CA GLU A 404 10.85 8.73 -0.59
C GLU A 404 11.40 10.16 -0.52
N ILE A 405 10.77 11.10 -1.25
CA ILE A 405 11.16 12.50 -1.31
C ILE A 405 10.27 13.35 -0.41
N HIS A 406 10.89 14.16 0.44
CA HIS A 406 10.20 15.10 1.30
C HIS A 406 10.91 16.44 1.32
N TYR A 407 10.22 17.50 0.91
CA TYR A 407 10.69 18.86 1.04
C TYR A 407 10.56 19.35 2.49
N LEU A 408 11.69 19.70 3.11
CA LEU A 408 11.77 20.11 4.52
C LEU A 408 11.81 21.64 4.68
N GLY A 409 11.65 22.39 3.59
CA GLY A 409 11.79 23.86 3.56
C GLY A 409 13.22 24.33 3.33
N HIS A 410 13.36 25.57 2.87
CA HIS A 410 14.62 26.29 2.65
C HIS A 410 15.62 25.53 1.79
N GLY A 411 15.12 24.86 0.76
CA GLY A 411 15.93 24.09 -0.19
C GLY A 411 16.42 22.75 0.35
N LYS A 412 15.97 22.32 1.53
CA LYS A 412 16.29 21.01 2.08
C LYS A 412 15.33 19.96 1.55
N LEU A 413 15.89 18.91 0.93
CA LEU A 413 15.14 17.73 0.51
C LEU A 413 15.68 16.51 1.25
N ARG A 414 14.78 15.68 1.77
CA ARG A 414 15.11 14.31 2.13
C ARG A 414 14.87 13.44 0.90
N VAL A 415 15.88 12.67 0.49
CA VAL A 415 15.84 11.72 -0.64
C VAL A 415 16.56 10.45 -0.17
N ASP A 416 15.91 9.30 -0.24
CA ASP A 416 16.43 7.98 0.17
C ASP A 416 17.04 7.99 1.59
N GLY A 417 16.39 8.71 2.51
CA GLY A 417 16.84 8.87 3.90
C GLY A 417 18.01 9.84 4.11
N LYS A 418 18.61 10.38 3.04
CA LYS A 418 19.64 11.42 3.12
C LYS A 418 19.01 12.80 3.04
N THR A 419 19.55 13.76 3.78
CA THR A 419 19.12 15.17 3.67
C THR A 419 20.12 15.94 2.82
N LEU A 420 19.63 16.54 1.74
CA LEU A 420 20.39 17.33 0.77
C LEU A 420 19.91 18.79 0.83
N GLN A 421 20.81 19.72 0.51
CA GLN A 421 20.55 21.15 0.57
C GLN A 421 20.83 21.78 -0.79
N PHE A 422 19.84 22.47 -1.34
CA PHE A 422 19.93 23.14 -2.63
C PHE A 422 19.61 24.63 -2.49
N GLN A 423 20.28 25.44 -3.30
CA GLN A 423 19.93 26.86 -3.48
C GLN A 423 19.13 27.07 -4.77
N ASN A 424 19.39 26.22 -5.77
CA ASN A 424 18.80 26.27 -7.10
C ASN A 424 18.31 24.86 -7.46
N ILE A 425 17.08 24.77 -7.96
CA ILE A 425 16.43 23.53 -8.38
C ILE A 425 16.01 23.67 -9.85
N SER A 426 16.40 22.73 -10.69
CA SER A 426 15.87 22.61 -12.05
C SER A 426 14.89 21.45 -12.11
N LEU A 427 13.67 21.71 -12.55
CA LEU A 427 12.63 20.69 -12.73
C LEU A 427 12.43 20.45 -14.22
N VAL A 428 12.45 19.19 -14.64
CA VAL A 428 12.18 18.80 -16.03
C VAL A 428 11.00 17.86 -16.01
N LEU A 429 9.82 18.41 -16.31
CA LEU A 429 8.54 17.73 -16.15
C LEU A 429 7.82 17.67 -17.49
N GLY A 430 6.97 16.65 -17.66
CA GLY A 430 6.12 16.56 -18.83
C GLY A 430 4.77 15.93 -18.52
N GLY A 431 3.72 16.48 -19.13
CA GLY A 431 2.34 16.07 -18.93
C GLY A 431 1.93 16.06 -17.45
N SER A 432 1.34 14.95 -17.00
CA SER A 432 0.80 14.82 -15.62
C SER A 432 1.86 14.90 -14.52
N ALA A 433 3.15 14.75 -14.84
CA ALA A 433 4.25 14.89 -13.88
C ALA A 433 4.44 16.34 -13.39
N ILE A 434 3.67 17.30 -13.92
CA ILE A 434 3.63 18.66 -13.38
C ILE A 434 3.11 18.69 -11.92
N THR A 435 2.29 17.73 -11.51
CA THR A 435 1.59 17.74 -10.21
C THR A 435 2.52 17.67 -8.98
N PRO A 436 3.55 16.80 -8.91
CA PRO A 436 4.57 16.90 -7.86
C PRO A 436 5.41 18.17 -7.96
N GLY A 437 5.71 18.65 -9.18
CA GLY A 437 6.41 19.91 -9.38
C GLY A 437 5.62 21.10 -8.82
N TRP A 438 4.31 21.12 -9.06
CA TRP A 438 3.38 22.10 -8.52
C TRP A 438 3.37 22.10 -6.99
N GLN A 439 3.34 20.92 -6.37
CA GLN A 439 3.45 20.77 -4.91
C GLN A 439 4.71 21.47 -4.37
N LEU A 440 5.87 21.14 -4.96
CA LEU A 440 7.16 21.69 -4.57
C LEU A 440 7.26 23.21 -4.82
N ILE A 441 6.89 23.66 -6.03
CA ILE A 441 6.95 25.07 -6.42
C ILE A 441 6.07 25.91 -5.51
N LYS A 442 4.83 25.48 -5.27
CA LYS A 442 3.88 26.24 -4.46
C LYS A 442 4.32 26.30 -3.00
N ASP A 443 4.81 25.20 -2.43
CA ASP A 443 5.33 25.17 -1.05
C ASP A 443 6.52 26.14 -0.88
N ILE A 444 7.49 26.11 -1.82
CA ILE A 444 8.64 27.02 -1.81
C ILE A 444 8.22 28.50 -1.89
N LEU A 445 7.28 28.82 -2.77
CA LEU A 445 6.93 30.22 -3.05
C LEU A 445 5.89 30.81 -2.09
N LYS A 446 5.07 29.98 -1.44
CA LYS A 446 3.90 30.44 -0.68
C LYS A 446 3.83 29.99 0.78
N SER A 447 4.65 29.05 1.25
CA SER A 447 4.58 28.62 2.66
C SER A 447 4.91 29.75 3.64
N GLU A 448 4.24 29.75 4.80
CA GLU A 448 4.35 30.80 5.84
C GLU A 448 5.68 30.76 6.64
N ASN A 449 6.63 29.89 6.28
CA ASN A 449 7.97 29.86 6.89
C ASN A 449 8.79 31.11 6.49
N PRO A 450 9.78 31.55 7.31
CA PRO A 450 10.59 32.72 6.97
C PRO A 450 11.20 32.58 5.58
N HIS A 451 11.21 33.65 4.77
CA HIS A 451 11.54 33.66 3.33
C HIS A 451 12.43 32.51 2.84
N ASP A 452 11.80 31.51 2.23
CA ASP A 452 12.49 30.52 1.42
C ASP A 452 12.96 31.19 0.13
N ASN A 453 14.28 31.21 -0.09
CA ASN A 453 14.89 31.86 -1.25
C ASN A 453 15.37 30.85 -2.31
N THR A 454 14.92 29.59 -2.22
CA THR A 454 15.28 28.54 -3.19
C THR A 454 14.80 28.93 -4.58
N LYS A 455 15.72 29.04 -5.54
CA LYS A 455 15.38 29.42 -6.91
C LYS A 455 15.01 28.20 -7.74
N ILE A 456 14.02 28.34 -8.59
CA ILE A 456 13.45 27.25 -9.37
C ILE A 456 13.41 27.65 -10.85
N VAL A 457 13.91 26.77 -11.71
CA VAL A 457 13.59 26.80 -13.13
C VAL A 457 12.85 25.52 -13.50
N LEU A 458 11.72 25.68 -14.16
CA LEU A 458 10.93 24.59 -14.70
C LEU A 458 11.08 24.54 -16.22
N VAL A 459 11.44 23.38 -16.75
CA VAL A 459 11.23 22.99 -18.14
C VAL A 459 9.97 22.13 -18.17
N ASP A 460 8.93 22.62 -18.83
CA ASP A 460 7.63 21.96 -18.94
C ASP A 460 7.39 21.50 -20.39
N ALA A 461 7.43 20.19 -20.59
CA ALA A 461 7.38 19.55 -21.90
C ALA A 461 6.02 18.90 -22.16
N ASN A 462 5.29 19.37 -23.17
CA ASN A 462 3.96 18.87 -23.52
C ASN A 462 3.82 18.64 -25.03
N LYS A 463 2.71 18.03 -25.46
CA LYS A 463 2.47 17.82 -26.90
C LYS A 463 1.94 19.09 -27.55
N THR A 464 0.82 19.59 -27.06
CA THR A 464 0.12 20.77 -27.57
C THR A 464 -0.08 21.82 -26.47
N GLU A 465 -0.55 23.02 -26.82
CA GLU A 465 -0.85 24.08 -25.84
C GLU A 465 -1.94 23.67 -24.85
N GLY A 466 -2.91 22.85 -25.30
CA GLY A 466 -4.02 22.37 -24.47
C GLY A 466 -3.62 21.30 -23.46
N ASP A 467 -2.41 20.74 -23.59
CA ASP A 467 -1.86 19.75 -22.68
C ASP A 467 -1.11 20.38 -21.50
N ILE A 468 -0.90 21.70 -21.51
CA ILE A 468 -0.19 22.41 -20.43
C ILE A 468 -1.11 22.50 -19.21
N LEU A 469 -0.88 21.58 -18.27
CA LEU A 469 -1.62 21.51 -17.02
C LEU A 469 -1.19 22.62 -16.04
N LEU A 470 -2.16 23.21 -15.33
CA LEU A 470 -1.95 24.28 -14.33
C LEU A 470 -1.24 25.52 -14.90
N ARG A 471 -1.44 25.80 -16.19
CA ARG A 471 -0.75 26.88 -16.91
C ARG A 471 -0.96 28.25 -16.26
N ASP A 472 -2.21 28.63 -16.06
CA ASP A 472 -2.55 29.97 -15.58
C ASP A 472 -2.03 30.19 -14.16
N GLU A 473 -2.09 29.15 -13.31
CA GLU A 473 -1.57 29.17 -11.96
C GLU A 473 -0.03 29.26 -11.93
N MET A 474 0.67 28.50 -12.77
CA MET A 474 2.13 28.56 -12.90
C MET A 474 2.60 29.92 -13.43
N GLU A 475 1.96 30.43 -14.49
CA GLU A 475 2.28 31.76 -15.05
C GLU A 475 2.01 32.88 -14.03
N LYS A 476 0.99 32.74 -13.19
CA LYS A 476 0.72 33.65 -12.09
C LYS A 476 1.85 33.62 -11.05
N LEU A 477 2.28 32.43 -10.61
CA LEU A 477 3.41 32.30 -9.66
C LEU A 477 4.71 32.89 -10.24
N MET A 478 4.98 32.69 -11.53
CA MET A 478 6.14 33.28 -12.19
C MET A 478 6.09 34.81 -12.16
N LYS A 479 4.92 35.42 -12.41
CA LYS A 479 4.74 36.88 -12.37
C LYS A 479 4.85 37.45 -10.96
N GLU A 480 4.39 36.72 -9.96
CA GLU A 480 4.45 37.12 -8.55
C GLU A 480 5.87 36.94 -7.95
N HIS A 481 6.65 35.98 -8.44
CA HIS A 481 7.99 35.64 -7.93
C HIS A 481 9.07 35.59 -9.03
N PRO A 482 9.26 36.66 -9.84
CA PRO A 482 10.08 36.63 -11.05
C PRO A 482 11.59 36.40 -10.78
N ASP A 483 12.08 36.75 -9.58
CA ASP A 483 13.49 36.56 -9.19
C ASP A 483 13.79 35.14 -8.71
N GLN A 484 12.75 34.37 -8.38
CA GLN A 484 12.85 33.05 -7.76
C GLN A 484 12.31 31.94 -8.65
N PHE A 485 11.32 32.19 -9.51
CA PHE A 485 10.70 31.16 -10.34
C PHE A 485 10.65 31.56 -11.81
N LYS A 486 11.10 30.64 -12.68
CA LYS A 486 11.01 30.75 -14.14
C LYS A 486 10.45 29.46 -14.73
N ILE A 487 9.66 29.60 -15.79
CA ILE A 487 9.11 28.47 -16.55
C ILE A 487 9.48 28.60 -18.03
N ASN A 488 9.87 27.49 -18.65
CA ASN A 488 10.16 27.37 -20.07
C ASN A 488 9.32 26.22 -20.63
N HIS A 489 8.32 26.55 -21.44
CA HIS A 489 7.47 25.56 -22.09
C HIS A 489 8.07 25.12 -23.42
N ILE A 490 8.09 23.81 -23.68
CA ILE A 490 8.48 23.23 -24.96
C ILE A 490 7.39 22.27 -25.46
N LEU A 491 6.96 22.45 -26.71
CA LEU A 491 5.86 21.67 -27.30
C LEU A 491 6.34 20.83 -28.48
N SER A 492 5.98 19.54 -28.51
CA SER A 492 6.36 18.66 -29.63
C SER A 492 5.50 18.89 -30.89
N ASP A 493 4.25 19.31 -30.73
CA ASP A 493 3.27 19.51 -31.80
C ASP A 493 2.40 20.77 -31.53
N PRO A 494 3.00 21.98 -31.55
CA PRO A 494 2.28 23.20 -31.23
C PRO A 494 1.35 23.67 -32.35
N GLY A 495 0.28 24.37 -31.96
CA GLY A 495 -0.57 25.12 -32.86
C GLY A 495 0.13 26.33 -33.51
N LYS A 496 -0.49 26.89 -34.56
CA LYS A 496 0.04 28.03 -35.33
C LYS A 496 0.23 29.31 -34.51
N ILE A 497 -0.38 29.40 -33.33
CA ILE A 497 -0.34 30.57 -32.46
C ILE A 497 0.77 30.49 -31.39
N TRP A 498 1.43 29.33 -31.26
CA TRP A 498 2.52 29.15 -30.31
C TRP A 498 3.72 30.01 -30.67
N LYS A 499 4.27 30.68 -29.66
CA LYS A 499 5.48 31.52 -29.77
C LYS A 499 6.64 31.04 -28.90
N GLY A 500 6.44 29.95 -28.16
CA GLY A 500 7.47 29.35 -27.31
C GLY A 500 8.31 28.33 -28.07
N ASP A 501 9.10 27.58 -27.31
CA ASP A 501 10.01 26.60 -27.87
C ASP A 501 9.26 25.38 -28.43
N THR A 502 9.81 24.80 -29.50
CA THR A 502 9.19 23.68 -30.24
C THR A 502 10.18 22.53 -30.38
N GLY A 503 9.73 21.30 -30.13
CA GLY A 503 10.51 20.09 -30.26
C GLY A 503 10.48 19.22 -29.01
N PHE A 504 11.50 18.37 -28.87
CA PHE A 504 11.72 17.56 -27.67
C PHE A 504 12.82 18.18 -26.81
N VAL A 505 12.81 17.89 -25.50
CA VAL A 505 13.88 18.32 -24.59
C VAL A 505 15.20 17.68 -25.02
N THR A 506 16.19 18.50 -25.33
CA THR A 506 17.55 18.08 -25.71
C THR A 506 18.58 18.47 -24.66
N GLU A 507 19.80 17.93 -24.76
CA GLU A 507 20.91 18.33 -23.91
C GLU A 507 21.21 19.83 -24.01
N ASP A 508 21.24 20.38 -25.23
CA ASP A 508 21.51 21.79 -25.45
C ASP A 508 20.40 22.67 -24.86
N TYR A 509 19.14 22.23 -24.99
CA TYR A 509 18.01 22.91 -24.37
C TYR A 509 18.16 22.96 -22.84
N LEU A 510 18.53 21.84 -22.21
CA LEU A 510 18.77 21.80 -20.76
C LEU A 510 19.93 22.71 -20.35
N LYS A 511 21.02 22.77 -21.12
CA LYS A 511 22.15 23.68 -20.84
C LYS A 511 21.75 25.15 -20.91
N THR A 512 20.84 25.50 -21.81
CA THR A 512 20.36 26.87 -21.99
C THR A 512 19.37 27.28 -20.91
N HIS A 513 18.44 26.39 -20.54
CA HIS A 513 17.30 26.76 -19.70
C HIS A 513 17.45 26.35 -18.23
N CYS A 514 18.20 25.30 -17.89
CA CYS A 514 18.38 24.85 -16.51
C CYS A 514 19.58 25.52 -15.82
N TYR A 515 19.62 25.47 -14.48
CA TYR A 515 20.83 25.86 -13.76
C TYR A 515 21.98 24.91 -14.10
N PRO A 516 23.21 25.44 -14.32
CA PRO A 516 24.35 24.58 -14.61
C PRO A 516 24.62 23.65 -13.43
N PRO A 517 24.80 22.33 -13.66
CA PRO A 517 25.24 21.42 -12.64
C PRO A 517 26.69 21.74 -12.23
N ALA A 518 27.10 21.28 -11.04
CA ALA A 518 28.50 21.33 -10.63
C ALA A 518 29.41 20.51 -11.56
N GLU A 519 28.91 19.35 -12.03
CA GLU A 519 29.50 18.48 -13.05
C GLU A 519 28.38 17.85 -13.93
N TRP A 520 28.58 17.79 -15.25
CA TRP A 520 27.67 17.09 -16.17
C TRP A 520 28.04 15.60 -16.25
N LYS A 521 27.16 14.69 -15.79
CA LYS A 521 27.27 13.24 -16.05
C LYS A 521 26.01 12.72 -16.76
N ARG A 522 26.23 11.86 -17.76
CA ARG A 522 25.17 11.22 -18.54
C ARG A 522 24.76 9.93 -17.84
N CYS A 523 23.58 9.91 -17.22
CA CYS A 523 22.95 8.67 -16.76
C CYS A 523 22.06 8.13 -17.88
N SER A 524 21.82 6.82 -17.86
CA SER A 524 21.46 5.99 -19.01
C SER A 524 20.15 6.30 -19.72
N ASN A 525 19.40 7.34 -19.34
CA ASN A 525 18.40 8.02 -20.18
C ASN A 525 18.11 9.51 -19.80
N MET A 526 18.93 10.15 -18.94
CA MET A 526 18.84 11.58 -18.62
C MET A 526 20.08 12.10 -17.87
N TRP A 527 20.25 13.41 -17.80
CA TRP A 527 21.34 14.10 -17.09
C TRP A 527 20.98 14.28 -15.60
N SER A 528 21.78 13.74 -14.69
CA SER A 528 21.65 13.98 -13.24
C SER A 528 22.99 14.43 -12.63
N ALA A 529 22.95 15.19 -11.54
CA ALA A 529 24.13 15.67 -10.83
C ALA A 529 24.62 14.65 -9.81
N SER A 530 25.94 14.42 -9.75
CA SER A 530 26.57 13.58 -8.72
C SER A 530 26.61 14.26 -7.35
N ASP A 531 26.86 13.43 -6.33
CA ASP A 531 26.75 13.63 -4.86
C ASP A 531 27.31 14.92 -4.21
N ASP A 532 27.87 15.87 -4.95
CA ASP A 532 28.35 17.15 -4.41
C ASP A 532 27.67 18.35 -5.12
N CYS A 533 26.74 18.95 -4.37
CA CYS A 533 25.95 20.17 -4.60
C CYS A 533 26.41 21.16 -5.70
N LYS A 534 25.47 21.51 -6.62
CA LYS A 534 25.08 22.90 -7.00
C LYS A 534 23.94 23.04 -8.03
N GLY A 535 23.38 21.93 -8.52
CA GLY A 535 22.13 21.95 -9.29
C GLY A 535 21.55 20.54 -9.35
N CYS A 536 20.24 20.41 -9.16
CA CYS A 536 19.51 19.15 -9.32
C CYS A 536 18.64 19.25 -10.59
N VAL A 537 18.63 18.18 -11.40
CA VAL A 537 17.63 17.93 -12.44
C VAL A 537 16.77 16.81 -11.86
N ALA A 538 15.54 17.11 -11.45
CA ALA A 538 14.63 16.08 -10.97
C ALA A 538 13.72 15.66 -12.12
N SER A 539 13.77 14.37 -12.46
CA SER A 539 12.87 13.74 -13.42
C SER A 539 11.64 13.08 -12.75
N PRO A 540 10.57 12.80 -13.50
CA PRO A 540 9.44 12.01 -12.99
C PRO A 540 9.88 10.66 -12.39
N GLN A 541 10.90 10.01 -12.97
CA GLN A 541 11.44 8.74 -12.49
C GLN A 541 12.23 8.88 -11.19
N GLU A 542 12.97 9.98 -10.98
CA GLU A 542 13.63 10.28 -9.70
C GLU A 542 12.63 10.76 -8.64
N LEU A 543 11.47 11.29 -9.04
CA LEU A 543 10.34 11.63 -8.18
C LEU A 543 9.42 10.42 -7.88
N GLY A 544 9.77 9.21 -8.33
CA GLY A 544 9.01 7.99 -8.05
C GLY A 544 7.68 7.87 -8.80
N ILE A 545 7.58 8.43 -10.02
CA ILE A 545 6.45 8.29 -10.95
C ILE A 545 6.80 7.37 -12.12
#